data_AF-A0A4Y2MGL2-F1
#
_entry.id   AF-A0A4Y2MGL2-F1
#
_cell.length_a   1.000
_cell.length_b   1.000
_cell.length_c   1.000
_cell.angle_alpha   90.00
_cell.angle_beta   90.00
_cell.angle_gamma   90.00
#
_symmetry.space_group_name_H-M   'P 1'
#
loop_
_entity.id
_entity.type
_entity.pdbx_description
1 polymer ?
#
loop_
_entity_poly.entity_id
_entity_poly.type
_entity_poly.pdbx_seq_one_letter_code
_entity_poly.pdbx_strand_id
1 'polypeptide(L)'
;MPISRLEYRNVDFNAGTEIAVLFDHLLACKTNGHLVSLKLDWYEPTQHLSSTLNPFLLACKKLNCLDLFMFDTTSGVDVLLESLLENRPESLEKVMTVITYFHN
;
A
#
# COMPACT_ATOMS: atom_id res chain seq x y z
N MET A 1 6.21 9.67 19.74
CA MET A 1 6.56 10.35 18.48
C MET A 1 5.63 9.81 17.39
N PRO A 2 4.97 10.66 16.58
CA PRO A 2 4.20 10.13 15.47
C PRO A 2 5.14 9.56 14.41
N ILE A 3 4.80 8.38 13.89
CA ILE A 3 5.52 7.74 12.79
C ILE A 3 5.17 8.48 11.50
N SER A 4 6.13 9.18 10.92
CA SER A 4 5.96 9.92 9.65
C SER A 4 6.34 9.10 8.42
N ARG A 5 7.17 8.07 8.58
CA ARG A 5 7.56 7.15 7.52
C ARG A 5 7.39 5.74 7.99
N LEU A 6 6.65 4.94 7.22
CA LEU A 6 6.46 3.53 7.47
C LEU A 6 7.00 2.75 6.29
N GLU A 7 7.87 1.79 6.58
CA GLU A 7 8.32 0.78 5.63
C GLU A 7 7.82 -0.57 6.11
N TYR A 8 7.07 -1.25 5.28
CA TYR A 8 6.57 -2.59 5.55
C TYR A 8 7.06 -3.54 4.47
N ARG A 9 7.54 -4.71 4.88
CA ARG A 9 7.91 -5.79 3.96
C ARG A 9 7.24 -7.08 4.40
N ASN A 10 6.53 -7.73 3.48
CA ASN A 10 5.80 -8.96 3.77
C ASN A 10 6.74 -10.09 4.22
N VAL A 11 7.98 -10.15 3.73
CA VAL A 11 9.03 -11.10 4.19
C VAL A 11 9.37 -10.99 5.68
N ASP A 12 9.14 -9.83 6.31
CA ASP A 12 9.43 -9.60 7.73
C ASP A 12 8.24 -9.99 8.63
N PHE A 13 7.12 -10.41 8.04
CA PHE A 13 5.88 -10.74 8.74
C PHE A 13 5.44 -12.19 8.47
N ASN A 14 4.61 -12.74 9.35
CA ASN A 14 4.16 -14.12 9.26
C ASN A 14 3.43 -14.33 7.92
N ALA A 15 3.93 -15.23 7.06
CA ALA A 15 3.33 -15.55 5.78
C ALA A 15 1.83 -15.86 5.97
N GLY A 16 0.95 -15.11 5.30
CA GLY A 16 -0.50 -15.22 5.48
C GLY A 16 -1.16 -14.12 6.32
N THR A 17 -0.44 -13.06 6.71
CA THR A 17 -1.10 -11.86 7.22
C THR A 17 -1.74 -11.11 6.07
N GLU A 18 -3.07 -11.09 6.03
CA GLU A 18 -3.82 -10.37 5.01
C GLU A 18 -3.53 -8.86 5.06
N ILE A 19 -3.34 -8.24 3.90
CA ILE A 19 -3.10 -6.79 3.79
C ILE A 19 -4.19 -5.94 4.47
N ALA A 20 -5.43 -6.43 4.50
CA ALA A 20 -6.53 -5.81 5.22
C ALA A 20 -6.21 -5.64 6.71
N VAL A 21 -5.68 -6.69 7.35
CA VAL A 21 -5.33 -6.70 8.78
C VAL A 21 -4.24 -5.67 9.09
N LEU A 22 -3.25 -5.52 8.20
CA LEU A 22 -2.21 -4.51 8.34
C LEU A 22 -2.82 -3.10 8.36
N PHE A 23 -3.65 -2.76 7.37
CA PHE A 23 -4.23 -1.42 7.29
C PHE A 23 -5.22 -1.14 8.42
N ASP A 24 -6.03 -2.12 8.82
CA ASP A 24 -6.91 -2.01 9.99
C ASP A 24 -6.10 -1.73 11.27
N HIS A 25 -4.96 -2.42 11.45
CA HIS A 25 -4.07 -2.18 12.58
C HIS A 25 -3.47 -0.76 12.55
N LEU A 26 -2.99 -0.31 11.39
CA LEU A 26 -2.44 1.04 11.23
C LEU A 26 -3.47 2.13 11.51
N LEU A 27 -4.74 1.91 11.12
CA LEU A 27 -5.86 2.78 11.44
C LEU A 27 -6.17 2.79 12.94
N ALA A 28 -6.20 1.62 13.58
CA ALA A 28 -6.41 1.49 15.03
C ALA A 28 -5.31 2.22 15.84
N CYS A 29 -4.07 2.19 15.34
CA CYS A 29 -2.93 2.93 15.87
C CYS A 29 -2.95 4.44 15.56
N LYS A 30 -3.91 4.92 14.76
CA LYS A 30 -4.03 6.33 14.33
C LYS A 30 -2.80 6.84 13.58
N THR A 31 -2.08 5.97 12.90
CA THR A 31 -0.86 6.31 12.16
C THR A 31 -1.17 7.21 10.96
N ASN A 32 -2.34 7.03 10.36
CA ASN A 32 -2.83 7.77 9.20
C ASN A 32 -2.83 9.30 9.36
N GLY A 33 -3.02 9.83 10.58
CA GLY A 33 -3.04 11.28 10.82
C GLY A 33 -1.67 11.97 10.68
N HIS A 34 -0.59 11.18 10.69
CA HIS A 34 0.78 11.69 10.70
C HIS A 34 1.67 11.08 9.61
N LEU A 35 1.21 10.03 8.94
CA LEU A 35 1.97 9.34 7.94
C LEU A 35 2.21 10.25 6.72
N VAL A 36 3.48 10.42 6.37
CA VAL A 36 3.96 11.23 5.24
C VAL A 36 4.43 10.33 4.12
N SER A 37 5.11 9.22 4.43
CA SER A 37 5.62 8.28 3.43
C SER A 37 5.27 6.85 3.82
N LEU A 38 4.76 6.10 2.84
CA LEU A 38 4.49 4.66 2.95
C LEU A 38 5.30 3.94 1.88
N LYS A 39 6.13 2.98 2.32
CA LYS A 39 6.74 1.99 1.44
C LYS A 39 6.17 0.62 1.78
N LEU A 40 5.59 -0.04 0.80
CA LEU A 40 5.02 -1.37 0.92
C LEU A 40 5.75 -2.31 -0.04
N ASP A 41 6.36 -3.36 0.53
CA ASP A 41 6.96 -4.46 -0.21
C ASP A 41 6.05 -5.69 -0.04
N TRP A 42 5.22 -5.93 -1.05
CA TRP A 42 4.10 -6.86 -1.00
C TRP A 42 4.22 -7.97 -2.03
N TYR A 43 4.32 -9.20 -1.54
CA TYR A 43 4.68 -10.36 -2.36
C TYR A 43 3.55 -11.38 -2.53
N GLU A 44 2.35 -11.05 -2.04
CA GLU A 44 1.15 -11.87 -2.15
C GLU A 44 0.20 -11.35 -3.25
N PRO A 45 -0.79 -12.15 -3.70
CA PRO A 45 -1.68 -11.78 -4.82
C PRO A 45 -2.37 -10.42 -4.63
N THR A 46 -2.40 -9.64 -5.71
CA THR A 46 -2.83 -8.23 -5.72
C THR A 46 -4.35 -8.03 -5.87
N GLN A 47 -5.13 -9.10 -6.01
CA GLN A 47 -6.55 -9.08 -6.43
C GLN A 47 -7.48 -8.32 -5.46
N HIS A 48 -7.07 -8.09 -4.20
CA HIS A 48 -7.82 -7.34 -3.19
C HIS A 48 -7.02 -6.15 -2.63
N LEU A 49 -5.93 -5.78 -3.30
CA LEU A 49 -5.05 -4.73 -2.81
C LEU A 49 -5.70 -3.35 -2.94
N SER A 50 -6.40 -3.07 -4.04
CA SER A 50 -7.05 -1.77 -4.27
C SER A 50 -8.16 -1.49 -3.26
N SER A 51 -8.98 -2.49 -2.93
CA SER A 51 -10.12 -2.34 -2.01
C SER A 51 -9.69 -2.06 -0.57
N THR A 52 -8.50 -2.50 -0.17
CA THR A 52 -7.94 -2.29 1.18
C THR A 52 -7.01 -1.07 1.24
N LEU A 53 -6.18 -0.88 0.21
CA LEU A 53 -5.23 0.22 0.13
C LEU A 53 -5.93 1.56 -0.02
N ASN A 54 -6.90 1.70 -0.94
CA ASN A 54 -7.48 3.01 -1.27
C ASN A 54 -8.15 3.69 -0.07
N PRO A 55 -9.00 3.01 0.74
CA PRO A 55 -9.57 3.62 1.93
C PRO A 55 -8.50 4.12 2.92
N PHE A 56 -7.42 3.35 3.10
CA PHE A 56 -6.31 3.74 3.97
C PHE A 56 -5.59 5.00 3.44
N LEU A 57 -5.28 5.03 2.14
CA LEU A 57 -4.63 6.18 1.50
C LEU A 57 -5.49 7.44 1.61
N LEU A 58 -6.80 7.34 1.37
CA LEU A 58 -7.74 8.45 1.50
C LEU A 58 -7.86 8.96 2.95
N ALA A 59 -7.69 8.07 3.94
CA ALA A 59 -7.65 8.45 5.35
C ALA A 59 -6.35 9.17 5.75
N CYS A 60 -5.29 9.09 4.94
CA CYS A 60 -3.99 9.70 5.21
C CYS A 60 -3.86 11.10 4.62
N LYS A 61 -4.25 12.13 5.38
CA LYS A 61 -4.27 13.54 4.92
C LYS A 61 -2.90 14.18 4.66
N LYS A 62 -1.81 13.51 5.05
CA LYS A 62 -0.44 14.03 4.94
C LYS A 62 0.46 13.13 4.09
N LEU A 63 -0.08 12.03 3.58
CA LEU A 63 0.70 11.07 2.81
C LEU A 63 1.06 11.71 1.47
N ASN A 64 2.35 11.94 1.25
CA ASN A 64 2.89 12.58 0.06
C ASN A 64 3.58 11.59 -0.88
N CYS A 65 4.06 10.47 -0.34
CA CYS A 65 4.84 9.51 -1.09
C CYS A 65 4.36 8.09 -0.80
N LEU A 66 4.03 7.38 -1.87
CA LEU A 66 3.68 5.97 -1.86
C LEU A 66 4.66 5.21 -2.75
N ASP A 67 5.43 4.31 -2.14
CA ASP A 67 6.29 3.37 -2.86
C ASP A 67 5.72 1.96 -2.73
N LEU A 68 5.38 1.33 -3.86
CA LEU A 68 4.84 -0.02 -3.94
C LEU A 68 5.84 -0.92 -4.65
N PHE A 69 6.27 -1.99 -4.00
CA PHE A 69 7.07 -3.05 -4.59
C PHE A 69 6.23 -4.32 -4.58
N MET A 70 5.97 -4.89 -5.75
CA MET A 70 5.02 -6.00 -5.90
C MET A 70 5.55 -7.10 -6.80
N PHE A 71 5.20 -8.35 -6.48
CA PHE A 71 5.31 -9.47 -7.42
C PHE A 71 3.99 -9.66 -8.16
N ASP A 72 4.06 -9.69 -9.49
CA ASP A 72 2.89 -9.98 -10.32
C ASP A 72 2.91 -11.46 -10.73
N THR A 73 2.04 -12.25 -10.10
CA THR A 73 1.80 -13.66 -10.44
C THR A 73 0.51 -13.86 -11.23
N THR A 74 -0.41 -12.88 -11.19
CA THR A 74 -1.75 -12.92 -11.81
C THR A 74 -2.28 -11.49 -11.90
N SER A 75 -2.82 -11.11 -13.07
CA SER A 75 -3.51 -9.83 -13.36
C SER A 75 -4.25 -9.22 -12.17
N GLY A 76 -3.98 -7.95 -11.88
CA GLY A 76 -4.49 -7.24 -10.70
C GLY A 76 -3.71 -5.97 -10.39
N VAL A 77 -2.49 -5.84 -10.92
CA VAL A 77 -1.70 -4.61 -10.82
C VAL A 77 -2.29 -3.48 -11.66
N ASP A 78 -2.81 -3.80 -12.85
CA ASP A 78 -3.61 -2.91 -13.70
C ASP A 78 -4.79 -2.32 -12.93
N VAL A 79 -5.60 -3.16 -12.29
CA VAL A 79 -6.75 -2.75 -11.47
C VAL A 79 -6.31 -1.85 -10.31
N LEU A 80 -5.19 -2.17 -9.66
CA LEU A 80 -4.64 -1.34 -8.61
C LEU A 80 -4.26 0.06 -9.12
N LEU A 81 -3.49 0.12 -10.20
CA LEU A 81 -3.02 1.38 -10.80
C LEU A 81 -4.19 2.24 -11.28
N GLU A 82 -5.19 1.66 -11.94
CA GLU A 82 -6.41 2.35 -12.33
C GLU A 82 -7.13 2.93 -11.11
N SER A 83 -7.31 2.12 -10.06
CA SER A 83 -8.00 2.58 -8.85
C SER A 83 -7.25 3.72 -8.14
N LEU A 84 -5.90 3.72 -8.18
CA LEU A 84 -5.07 4.78 -7.61
C LEU A 84 -5.18 6.09 -8.39
N LEU A 85 -5.38 6.01 -9.71
CA LEU A 85 -5.63 7.18 -10.55
C LEU A 85 -7.00 7.79 -10.26
N GLU A 86 -8.02 6.96 -10.10
CA GLU A 86 -9.39 7.40 -9.79
C GLU A 86 -9.55 7.93 -8.36
N ASN A 87 -8.87 7.32 -7.40
CA ASN A 87 -9.02 7.61 -5.97
C ASN A 87 -7.77 8.24 -5.35
N ARG A 88 -7.04 9.04 -6.14
CA ARG A 88 -5.80 9.67 -5.68
C ARG A 88 -6.06 10.63 -4.51
N PRO A 89 -5.42 10.44 -3.34
CA PRO A 89 -5.50 11.40 -2.25
C PRO A 89 -4.87 12.76 -2.66
N GLU A 90 -5.48 13.86 -2.22
CA GLU A 90 -5.02 15.22 -2.57
C GLU A 90 -3.57 15.49 -2.16
N SER A 91 -3.13 14.95 -1.02
CA SER A 91 -1.76 15.14 -0.52
C SER A 91 -0.72 14.30 -1.26
N LEU A 92 -1.15 13.30 -2.03
CA LEU A 92 -0.24 12.31 -2.62
C LEU A 92 0.44 12.90 -3.86
N GLU A 93 1.70 13.26 -3.74
CA GLU A 93 2.50 13.91 -4.78
C GLU A 93 3.25 12.90 -5.65
N LYS A 94 3.76 11.84 -5.02
CA LYS A 94 4.59 10.82 -5.66
C LYS A 94 4.04 9.43 -5.42
N VAL A 95 3.88 8.68 -6.52
CA VAL A 95 3.62 7.24 -6.50
C VAL A 95 4.72 6.57 -7.31
N MET A 96 5.44 5.64 -6.71
CA MET A 96 6.42 4.80 -7.39
C MET A 96 6.00 3.34 -7.25
N THR A 97 5.76 2.69 -8.38
CA THR A 97 5.40 1.27 -8.41
C THR A 97 6.50 0.50 -9.11
N VAL A 98 7.07 -0.49 -8.44
CA VAL A 98 8.01 -1.45 -9.01
C VAL A 98 7.32 -2.80 -9.06
N ILE A 99 7.14 -3.31 -10.28
CA ILE A 99 6.44 -4.57 -10.55
C ILE A 99 7.49 -5.55 -11.05
N THR A 100 7.61 -6.68 -10.38
CA THR A 100 8.49 -7.76 -10.80
C THR A 100 7.65 -8.92 -11.33
N TYR A 101 7.87 -9.28 -12.59
CA TYR A 101 7.20 -10.38 -13.26
C TYR A 101 8.06 -11.64 -13.18
N PHE A 102 7.48 -12.76 -12.77
CA PHE A 102 8.08 -14.07 -12.96
C PHE A 102 7.43 -14.73 -14.19
N HIS A 103 8.22 -14.88 -15.26
CA HIS A 103 7.88 -15.83 -16.32
C HIS A 103 8.37 -17.21 -15.86
N ASN A 104 7.43 -18.14 -15.66
CA ASN A 104 7.74 -19.57 -15.60
C ASN A 104 8.10 -20.08 -16.98
#